data_AF-A0A964R5N6-F1
#
_entry.id   AF-A0A964R5N6-F1
#
_cell.length_a   1.000
_cell.length_b   1.000
_cell.length_c   1.000
_cell.angle_alpha   90.00
_cell.angle_beta   90.00
_cell.angle_gamma   90.00
#
_symmetry.space_group_name_H-M   'P 1'
#
loop_
_entity.id
_entity.type
_entity.pdbx_description
1 polymer ?
#
loop_
_entity_poly.entity_id
_entity_poly.type
_entity_poly.pdbx_seq_one_letter_code
_entity_poly.pdbx_strand_id
1 'polypeptide(L)'
;MSQYIRIETTNACNLRCKSCPQSLPQKGKLKGVMSVELFSKIVNQVSPFRENREAPFYLHICGEPMLHPKLTELVTIAVKAGLKVVLTTNATLLTRARS
;
A
#
# COMPACT_ATOMS: atom_id res chain seq x y z
N MET A 1 2.12 13.04 -19.35
CA MET A 1 1.72 11.67 -18.93
C MET A 1 1.46 11.68 -17.43
N SER A 2 0.26 11.31 -16.98
CA SER A 2 -0.03 11.18 -15.54
C SER A 2 0.62 9.91 -15.01
N GLN A 3 1.75 10.04 -14.29
CA GLN A 3 2.49 8.90 -13.73
C GLN A 3 1.98 8.57 -12.33
N TYR A 4 1.49 7.34 -12.13
CA TYR A 4 1.09 6.82 -10.83
C TYR A 4 2.18 5.92 -10.24
N ILE A 5 2.26 5.85 -8.91
CA ILE A 5 3.19 4.96 -8.20
C ILE A 5 2.36 3.96 -7.41
N ARG A 6 2.78 2.69 -7.44
CA ARG A 6 2.23 1.62 -6.59
C ARG A 6 3.35 1.07 -5.72
N ILE A 7 3.10 1.00 -4.42
CA ILE A 7 3.99 0.38 -3.44
C ILE A 7 3.21 -0.73 -2.73
N GLU A 8 3.83 -1.90 -2.61
CA GLU A 8 3.27 -2.99 -1.81
C GLU A 8 3.77 -2.88 -0.37
N THR A 9 2.90 -2.39 0.53
CA THR A 9 3.21 -2.23 1.96
C THR A 9 3.32 -3.58 2.67
N THR A 10 2.53 -4.55 2.23
CA THR A 10 2.66 -5.96 2.57
C THR A 10 2.08 -6.81 1.45
N ASN A 11 2.66 -7.98 1.21
CA ASN A 11 2.09 -8.99 0.31
C ASN A 11 1.28 -10.07 1.07
N ALA A 12 1.09 -9.91 2.38
CA ALA A 12 0.19 -10.77 3.15
C ALA A 12 -1.27 -10.44 2.83
N CYS A 13 -2.11 -11.45 2.66
CA CYS A 13 -3.56 -11.32 2.52
C CYS A 13 -4.29 -12.39 3.34
N ASN A 14 -5.40 -12.00 3.96
CA ASN A 14 -6.27 -12.86 4.77
C ASN A 14 -7.28 -13.67 3.93
N LEU A 15 -7.33 -13.45 2.61
CA LEU A 15 -8.17 -14.21 1.67
C LEU A 15 -7.34 -15.07 0.72
N ARG A 16 -8.03 -15.99 0.01
CA ARG A 16 -7.49 -16.85 -1.06
C ARG A 16 -8.44 -16.91 -2.25
N CYS A 17 -8.59 -15.79 -2.95
CA CYS A 17 -9.53 -15.67 -4.06
C CYS A 17 -9.13 -16.58 -5.23
N LYS A 18 -10.11 -17.25 -5.86
CA LYS A 18 -9.88 -18.17 -6.99
C LYS A 18 -9.17 -17.53 -8.19
N SER A 19 -9.41 -16.24 -8.42
CA SER A 19 -8.81 -15.46 -9.51
C SER A 19 -7.49 -14.76 -9.13
N CYS A 20 -7.05 -14.85 -7.86
CA CYS A 20 -5.91 -14.09 -7.38
C CYS A 20 -4.59 -14.83 -7.68
N PRO A 21 -3.62 -14.21 -8.36
CA PRO A 21 -2.34 -14.86 -8.66
C PRO A 21 -1.53 -15.20 -7.40
N GLN A 22 -1.72 -14.47 -6.29
CA GLN A 22 -1.11 -14.78 -4.98
C GLN A 22 -1.67 -16.06 -4.34
N SER A 23 -2.83 -16.55 -4.80
CA SER A 23 -3.41 -17.81 -4.32
C SER A 23 -2.82 -19.04 -5.01
N LEU A 24 -1.95 -18.87 -6.01
CA LEU A 24 -1.27 -19.97 -6.68
C LEU A 24 -0.20 -20.58 -5.75
N PRO A 25 -0.08 -21.92 -5.67
CA PRO A 25 0.83 -22.62 -4.75
C PRO A 25 2.30 -22.18 -4.84
N GLN A 26 2.72 -21.78 -6.04
CA GLN A 26 4.10 -21.37 -6.33
C GLN A 26 4.40 -19.89 -5.97
N LYS A 27 3.36 -19.05 -5.74
CA LYS A 27 3.49 -17.60 -5.48
C LYS A 27 3.22 -17.19 -4.02
N GLY A 28 2.58 -18.05 -3.23
CA GLY A 28 2.07 -17.75 -1.87
C GLY A 28 3.07 -17.76 -0.70
N LYS A 29 4.39 -17.68 -0.95
CA LYS A 29 5.44 -17.93 0.07
C LYS A 29 6.34 -16.77 0.46
N LEU A 30 5.92 -15.52 0.28
CA LEU A 30 6.56 -14.38 0.97
C LEU A 30 5.49 -13.53 1.65
N LYS A 31 5.71 -13.16 2.92
CA LYS A 31 4.84 -12.27 3.69
C LYS A 31 5.69 -11.22 4.40
N GLY A 32 6.23 -10.30 3.60
CA GLY A 32 6.97 -9.15 4.07
C GLY A 32 6.03 -8.05 4.56
N VAL A 33 6.48 -7.31 5.57
CA VAL A 33 5.84 -6.09 6.05
C VAL A 33 6.87 -4.99 5.90
N MET A 34 6.57 -3.96 5.11
CA MET A 34 7.47 -2.85 4.87
C MET A 34 7.70 -2.08 6.17
N SER A 35 8.95 -1.77 6.49
CA SER A 35 9.24 -0.94 7.65
C SER A 35 8.84 0.52 7.40
N VAL A 36 8.49 1.25 8.45
CA VAL A 36 8.13 2.68 8.35
C VAL A 36 9.32 3.51 7.87
N GLU A 37 10.54 3.12 8.25
CA GLU A 37 11.77 3.80 7.86
C GLU A 37 12.02 3.68 6.35
N LEU A 38 11.84 2.46 5.79
CA LEU A 38 11.97 2.25 4.36
C LEU A 38 10.90 3.03 3.60
N PHE A 39 9.64 2.97 4.05
CA PHE A 39 8.56 3.73 3.45
C PHE A 39 8.83 5.23 3.45
N SER A 40 9.30 5.78 4.58
CA SER A 40 9.66 7.19 4.70
C SER A 40 10.76 7.60 3.73
N LYS A 41 11.80 6.75 3.58
CA LYS A 41 12.86 6.97 2.58
C LYS A 41 12.30 7.04 1.16
N ILE A 42 11.40 6.11 0.81
CA ILE A 42 10.77 6.10 -0.51
C ILE A 42 9.94 7.37 -0.73
N VAL A 43 9.10 7.77 0.23
CA VAL A 43 8.27 8.99 0.13
C VAL A 43 9.13 10.25 -0.03
N ASN A 44 10.24 10.35 0.71
CA ASN A 44 11.17 11.48 0.58
C ASN A 44 11.87 11.51 -0.80
N GLN A 45 12.13 10.35 -1.39
CA GLN A 45 12.69 10.27 -2.74
C GLN A 45 11.67 10.58 -3.82
N VAL A 46 10.41 10.15 -3.68
CA VAL A 46 9.41 10.31 -4.75
C VAL A 46 8.69 11.65 -4.73
N SER A 47 8.49 12.25 -3.55
CA SER A 47 7.68 13.46 -3.41
C SER A 47 8.21 14.68 -4.18
N PRO A 48 9.53 14.93 -4.32
CA PRO A 48 10.04 16.06 -5.09
C PRO A 48 9.75 15.97 -6.59
N PHE A 49 9.65 14.75 -7.14
CA PHE A 49 9.43 14.51 -8.57
C PHE A 49 7.93 14.51 -8.94
N ARG A 50 7.06 14.77 -7.98
CA ARG A 50 5.60 14.72 -8.17
C ARG A 50 5.07 16.12 -8.48
N GLU A 51 5.40 16.58 -9.70
CA GLU A 51 4.88 17.83 -10.27
C GLU A 51 3.35 17.85 -10.25
N ASN A 52 2.74 16.72 -10.63
CA ASN A 52 1.30 16.51 -10.52
C ASN A 52 0.95 15.77 -9.22
N ARG A 53 0.65 16.54 -8.17
CA ARG A 53 0.23 16.01 -6.86
C ARG A 53 -1.11 15.26 -6.89
N GLU A 54 -1.89 15.40 -7.96
CA GLU A 54 -3.14 14.68 -8.17
C GLU A 54 -2.95 13.24 -8.67
N ALA A 55 -1.74 12.88 -9.13
CA ALA A 55 -1.49 11.53 -9.59
C ALA A 55 -1.64 10.53 -8.42
N PRO A 56 -2.31 9.39 -8.57
CA PRO A 56 -2.48 8.43 -7.48
C PRO A 56 -1.15 7.88 -6.92
N PHE A 57 -1.11 7.68 -5.61
CA PHE A 57 -0.06 6.96 -4.88
C PHE A 57 -0.69 5.78 -4.15
N TYR A 58 -0.60 4.60 -4.74
CA TYR A 58 -1.27 3.41 -4.22
C TYR A 58 -0.39 2.66 -3.22
N LEU A 59 -1.00 2.18 -2.14
CA LEU A 59 -0.35 1.39 -1.09
C LEU A 59 -0.62 -0.12 -1.19
N HIS A 60 -1.04 -0.58 -2.37
CA HIS A 60 -1.48 -1.95 -2.64
C HIS A 60 -1.01 -2.44 -4.02
N ILE A 61 -0.65 -3.73 -4.11
CA ILE A 61 -0.45 -4.46 -5.37
C ILE A 61 -1.20 -5.81 -5.34
N CYS A 62 -0.79 -6.77 -4.51
CA CYS A 62 -1.43 -8.09 -4.40
C CYS A 62 -1.77 -8.54 -2.96
N GLY A 63 -1.22 -7.89 -1.93
CA GLY A 63 -1.56 -8.16 -0.52
C GLY A 63 -2.86 -7.50 -0.04
N GLU A 64 -3.07 -7.47 1.27
CA GLU A 64 -4.12 -6.71 1.94
C GLU A 64 -3.47 -5.66 2.86
N PRO A 65 -3.51 -4.36 2.50
CA PRO A 65 -2.83 -3.33 3.28
C PRO A 65 -3.38 -3.18 4.70
N MET A 66 -4.64 -3.54 4.96
CA MET A 66 -5.24 -3.47 6.31
C MET A 66 -4.59 -4.42 7.32
N LEU A 67 -3.80 -5.41 6.85
CA LEU A 67 -2.97 -6.27 7.70
C LEU A 67 -1.66 -5.60 8.16
N HIS A 68 -1.27 -4.48 7.56
CA HIS A 68 -0.07 -3.76 7.97
C HIS A 68 -0.29 -3.08 9.34
N PRO A 69 0.50 -3.41 10.39
CA PRO A 69 0.25 -2.94 11.76
C PRO A 69 0.40 -1.43 11.90
N LYS A 70 1.16 -0.79 11.01
CA LYS A 70 1.41 0.66 10.98
C LYS A 70 0.79 1.37 9.77
N LEU A 71 -0.26 0.81 9.15
CA LEU A 71 -0.84 1.38 7.92
C LEU A 71 -1.18 2.87 8.06
N THR A 72 -1.85 3.26 9.15
CA THR A 72 -2.25 4.67 9.40
C THR A 72 -1.05 5.61 9.43
N GLU A 73 0.07 5.16 9.97
CA GLU A 73 1.33 5.92 10.00
C GLU A 73 1.89 6.10 8.59
N LEU A 74 1.90 5.05 7.77
CA LEU A 74 2.32 5.13 6.37
C LEU A 74 1.44 6.10 5.57
N VAL A 75 0.11 6.01 5.72
CA VAL A 75 -0.82 6.95 5.07
C VAL A 75 -0.54 8.38 5.51
N THR A 76 -0.33 8.60 6.81
CA THR A 76 -0.04 9.93 7.36
C THR A 76 1.25 10.52 6.77
N ILE A 77 2.32 9.72 6.65
CA ILE A 77 3.59 10.13 6.05
C ILE A 77 3.39 10.57 4.59
N ALA A 78 2.70 9.76 3.79
CA ALA A 78 2.46 10.08 2.38
C ALA A 78 1.57 11.30 2.18
N VAL A 79 0.50 11.44 2.98
CA VAL A 79 -0.39 12.62 2.94
C VAL A 79 0.36 13.88 3.35
N LYS A 80 1.19 13.84 4.40
CA LYS A 80 2.02 14.98 4.83
C LYS A 80 3.05 15.40 3.78
N ALA A 81 3.55 14.47 2.96
CA ALA A 81 4.38 14.77 1.81
C ALA A 81 3.58 15.35 0.61
N GLY A 82 2.26 15.48 0.75
CA GLY A 82 1.33 15.97 -0.26
C GLY A 82 1.13 15.02 -1.43
N LEU A 83 1.16 13.71 -1.16
CA LEU A 83 0.81 12.67 -2.12
C LEU A 83 -0.68 12.31 -1.99
N LYS A 84 -1.38 12.18 -3.12
CA LYS A 84 -2.74 11.64 -3.17
C LYS A 84 -2.75 10.13 -2.95
N VAL A 85 -2.91 9.71 -1.70
CA VAL A 85 -2.94 8.30 -1.31
C VAL A 85 -4.21 7.63 -1.80
N VAL A 86 -4.07 6.45 -2.40
CA VAL A 86 -5.19 5.57 -2.75
C VAL A 86 -4.98 4.20 -2.10
N LEU A 87 -6.00 3.73 -1.41
CA LEU A 87 -6.01 2.42 -0.77
C LEU A 87 -7.01 1.51 -1.50
N THR A 88 -6.58 0.28 -1.78
CA THR A 88 -7.46 -0.79 -2.25
C THR A 88 -7.44 -1.89 -1.20
N THR A 89 -8.61 -2.30 -0.74
CA THR A 89 -8.78 -3.30 0.34
C THR A 89 -9.93 -4.23 0.00
N ASN A 90 -9.87 -5.45 0.51
CA ASN A 90 -10.98 -6.40 0.50
C ASN A 90 -12.09 -6.06 1.53
N ALA A 91 -11.88 -5.01 2.33
CA ALA A 91 -12.80 -4.44 3.32
C ALA A 91 -13.18 -5.37 4.49
N THR A 92 -12.70 -6.61 4.55
CA THR A 92 -13.03 -7.56 5.63
C THR A 92 -12.49 -7.14 7.01
N LEU A 93 -11.50 -6.25 7.03
CA LEU A 93 -10.88 -5.70 8.24
C LEU A 93 -11.19 -4.21 8.44
N LEU A 94 -12.10 -3.63 7.64
CA LEU A 94 -12.49 -2.24 7.77
C LEU A 94 -13.45 -2.08 8.94
N THR A 95 -13.04 -1.29 9.93
CA THR A 95 -13.84 -0.98 11.12
C THR A 95 -13.99 0.53 11.25
N ARG A 96 -14.97 1.00 12.04
CA ARG A 96 -15.17 2.43 12.28
C ARG A 96 -13.94 3.14 12.87
N ALA A 97 -13.10 2.42 13.62
CA ALA A 97 -11.87 2.97 14.18
C ALA A 97 -10.73 3.08 13.15
N ARG A 98 -10.88 2.45 11.97
CA ARG A 98 -9.87 2.37 10.91
C ARG A 98 -10.41 2.82 9.54
N SER A 99 -11.54 3.54 9.53
CA SER A 99 -12.19 4.13 8.34
C SER A 99 -11.92 5.62 8.24
#